data_AF-A0A8J6AFX1-F1
#
_entry.id   AF-A0A8J6AFX1-F1
#
_cell.length_a   1.000
_cell.length_b   1.000
_cell.length_c   1.000
_cell.angle_alpha   90.00
_cell.angle_beta   90.00
_cell.angle_gamma   90.00
#
_symmetry.space_group_name_H-M   'P 1'
#
loop_
_entity.id
_entity.type
_entity.pdbx_description
1 polymer ?
#
loop_
_entity_poly.entity_id
_entity_poly.type
_entity_poly.pdbx_seq_one_letter_code
_entity_poly.pdbx_strand_id
1 'polypeptide(L)'
;TRDLIRAGVLKEKPLWFDIYNAFPPLREPVFQRPRLRYGKAKAQIRDILYQEDRIRAKFYSAYGSSQKAFDLCNPNFKSTCQRFVEKYTELQKLGETDEEKLFVETGKALLAEGIILRRVGGTKTEGSHISWKPEKRDVSPQTVLEKNQPLKEVPQDQHLETPAEPSKVGGKDPTIAPVWPEERRYLQETAR
;
A
#
# COMPACT_ATOMS: atom_id res chain seq x y z
N THR A 1 -31.95 8.16 -7.17
CA THR A 1 -32.69 7.44 -8.23
C THR A 1 -33.88 6.67 -7.70
N ARG A 2 -33.78 6.02 -6.52
CA ARG A 2 -34.91 5.31 -5.88
C ARG A 2 -36.20 6.13 -5.85
N ASP A 3 -36.14 7.36 -5.34
CA ASP A 3 -37.35 8.18 -5.20
C ASP A 3 -37.92 8.63 -6.56
N LEU A 4 -37.08 8.78 -7.60
CA LEU A 4 -37.51 9.09 -8.97
C LEU A 4 -38.22 7.91 -9.65
N ILE A 5 -37.75 6.69 -9.40
CA ILE A 5 -38.42 5.46 -9.88
C ILE A 5 -39.77 5.31 -9.20
N ARG A 6 -39.83 5.51 -7.87
CA ARG A 6 -41.08 5.43 -7.10
C ARG A 6 -42.11 6.48 -7.52
N ALA A 7 -41.65 7.68 -7.88
CA ALA A 7 -42.52 8.75 -8.37
C ALA A 7 -42.97 8.57 -9.83
N GLY A 8 -42.50 7.52 -10.53
CA GLY A 8 -42.81 7.29 -11.94
C GLY A 8 -42.15 8.25 -12.93
N VAL A 9 -41.26 9.13 -12.45
CA VAL A 9 -40.48 10.06 -13.30
C VAL A 9 -39.49 9.30 -14.15
N LEU A 10 -38.83 8.30 -13.54
CA LEU A 10 -37.94 7.39 -14.26
C LEU A 10 -38.72 6.11 -14.59
N LYS A 11 -39.12 5.97 -15.86
CA LYS A 11 -39.97 4.87 -16.35
C LYS A 11 -39.26 3.52 -16.34
N GLU A 12 -37.97 3.53 -16.67
CA GLU A 12 -37.15 2.33 -16.72
C GLU A 12 -36.13 2.33 -15.59
N LYS A 13 -36.01 1.17 -14.95
CA LYS A 13 -35.08 0.97 -13.86
C LYS A 13 -33.65 0.82 -14.43
N PRO A 14 -32.67 1.59 -13.91
CA PRO A 14 -31.29 1.45 -14.35
C PRO A 14 -30.73 0.05 -14.05
N LEU A 15 -29.91 -0.47 -14.95
CA LEU A 15 -29.27 -1.80 -14.83
C LEU A 15 -28.54 -2.00 -13.48
N TRP A 16 -27.88 -0.95 -12.98
CA TRP A 16 -27.12 -1.00 -11.75
C TRP A 16 -27.97 -1.01 -10.47
N PHE A 17 -29.26 -0.68 -10.54
CA PHE A 17 -30.08 -0.46 -9.35
C PHE A 17 -30.27 -1.74 -8.51
N ASP A 18 -30.47 -2.89 -9.17
CA ASP A 18 -30.58 -4.18 -8.48
C ASP A 18 -29.28 -4.60 -7.83
N ILE A 19 -28.17 -4.40 -8.54
CA ILE A 19 -26.83 -4.69 -8.02
C ILE A 19 -26.56 -3.84 -6.77
N TYR A 20 -26.89 -2.55 -6.82
CA TYR A 20 -26.72 -1.64 -5.70
C TYR A 20 -27.59 -2.01 -4.49
N ASN A 21 -28.81 -2.50 -4.71
CA ASN A 21 -29.69 -2.93 -3.62
C ASN A 21 -29.28 -4.27 -3.02
N ALA A 22 -28.79 -5.20 -3.83
CA ALA A 22 -28.31 -6.50 -3.38
C ALA A 22 -26.97 -6.38 -2.63
N PHE A 23 -26.09 -5.52 -3.12
CA PHE A 23 -24.75 -5.30 -2.59
C PHE A 23 -24.50 -3.81 -2.33
N PRO A 24 -25.16 -3.19 -1.33
CA PRO A 24 -24.98 -1.79 -1.03
C PRO A 24 -23.57 -1.53 -0.49
N PRO A 25 -22.96 -0.36 -0.78
CA PRO A 25 -21.65 -0.01 -0.24
C PRO A 25 -21.73 0.23 1.28
N LEU A 26 -20.61 0.05 1.99
CA LEU A 26 -20.53 0.28 3.45
C LEU A 26 -20.91 1.72 3.85
N ARG A 27 -20.62 2.70 2.99
CA ARG A 27 -20.96 4.11 3.19
C ARG A 27 -21.73 4.60 1.97
N GLU A 28 -22.87 5.24 2.21
CA GLU A 28 -23.66 5.84 1.15
C GLU A 28 -22.89 7.00 0.48
N PRO A 29 -22.92 7.10 -0.87
CA PRO A 29 -22.21 8.15 -1.62
C PRO A 29 -22.94 9.51 -1.51
N VAL A 30 -23.01 10.05 -0.30
CA VAL A 30 -23.55 11.38 -0.01
C VAL A 30 -22.46 12.42 -0.24
N PHE A 31 -22.80 13.50 -0.95
CA PHE A 31 -21.89 14.62 -1.13
C PHE A 31 -21.54 15.26 0.22
N GLN A 32 -20.23 15.39 0.50
CA GLN A 32 -19.73 16.05 1.70
C GLN A 32 -18.72 17.11 1.31
N ARG A 33 -18.96 18.36 1.75
CA ARG A 33 -18.02 19.46 1.54
C ARG A 33 -16.84 19.31 2.51
N PRO A 34 -15.58 19.16 2.03
CA PRO A 34 -14.42 19.16 2.91
C PRO A 34 -14.31 20.49 3.65
N ARG A 35 -14.18 20.46 4.98
CA ARG A 35 -14.02 21.66 5.83
C ARG A 35 -12.64 21.64 6.48
N LEU A 36 -12.01 22.82 6.52
CA LEU A 36 -10.76 22.98 7.24
C LEU A 36 -11.01 22.89 8.75
N ARG A 37 -10.04 22.34 9.48
CA ARG A 37 -10.06 22.25 10.94
C ARG A 37 -9.38 23.51 11.50
N TYR A 38 -10.03 24.18 12.45
CA TYR A 38 -9.50 25.38 13.11
C TYR A 38 -9.31 25.15 14.61
N GLY A 39 -8.55 26.02 15.27
CA GLY A 39 -8.32 25.98 16.71
C GLY A 39 -7.56 24.72 17.14
N LYS A 40 -8.12 23.98 18.11
CA LYS A 40 -7.48 22.77 18.69
C LYS A 40 -7.87 21.46 17.99
N ALA A 41 -8.63 21.53 16.89
CA ALA A 41 -9.09 20.33 16.19
C ALA A 41 -7.94 19.64 15.43
N LYS A 42 -7.58 18.43 15.88
CA LYS A 42 -6.56 17.58 15.24
C LYS A 42 -7.20 16.38 14.52
N ALA A 43 -6.46 15.78 13.59
CA ALA A 43 -6.85 14.49 13.04
C ALA A 43 -6.80 13.40 14.13
N GLN A 44 -7.64 12.39 14.01
CA GLN A 44 -7.68 11.25 14.95
C GLN A 44 -6.63 10.17 14.62
N ILE A 45 -5.84 10.37 13.57
CA ILE A 45 -4.82 9.43 13.09
C ILE A 45 -3.61 9.52 14.01
N ARG A 46 -3.04 8.36 14.35
CA ARG A 46 -1.85 8.22 15.20
C ARG A 46 -0.65 7.81 14.37
N ASP A 47 0.54 8.14 14.86
CA ASP A 47 1.80 7.68 14.27
C ASP A 47 1.94 6.16 14.46
N ILE A 48 2.50 5.48 13.45
CA ILE A 48 2.72 4.03 13.46
C ILE A 48 4.20 3.81 13.80
N LEU A 49 4.48 3.41 15.04
CA LEU A 49 5.83 3.13 15.54
C LEU A 49 5.89 1.74 16.18
N TYR A 50 6.92 0.99 15.88
CA TYR A 50 7.14 -0.36 16.40
C TYR A 50 8.33 -0.41 17.36
N GLN A 51 8.45 -1.51 18.12
CA GLN A 51 9.53 -1.66 19.09
C GLN A 51 10.91 -1.78 18.42
N GLU A 52 10.95 -2.43 17.26
CA GLU A 52 12.17 -2.55 16.47
C GLU A 52 12.66 -1.21 15.91
N ASP A 53 11.80 -0.19 15.80
CA ASP A 53 12.21 1.12 15.27
C ASP A 53 13.23 1.80 16.20
N ARG A 54 13.22 1.47 17.50
CA ARG A 54 14.29 1.89 18.45
C ARG A 54 15.64 1.31 18.05
N ILE A 55 15.65 0.03 17.65
CA ILE A 55 16.87 -0.68 17.22
C ILE A 55 17.32 -0.15 15.86
N ARG A 56 16.39 0.04 14.92
CA ARG A 56 16.67 0.62 13.59
C ARG A 56 17.26 2.02 13.70
N ALA A 57 16.71 2.87 14.58
CA ALA A 57 17.24 4.21 14.83
C ALA A 57 18.70 4.15 15.29
N LYS A 58 19.01 3.31 16.29
CA LYS A 58 20.40 3.10 16.75
C LYS A 58 21.31 2.58 15.64
N PHE A 59 20.84 1.62 14.85
CA PHE A 59 21.58 1.07 13.72
C PHE A 59 21.93 2.15 12.69
N TYR A 60 20.95 2.95 12.25
CA TYR A 60 21.19 3.99 11.26
C TYR A 60 22.01 5.15 11.82
N SER A 61 21.91 5.48 13.12
CA SER A 61 22.80 6.44 13.76
C SER A 61 24.25 5.96 13.81
N ALA A 62 24.48 4.66 14.04
CA ALA A 62 25.83 4.11 14.16
C ALA A 62 26.47 3.77 12.80
N TYR A 63 25.74 3.10 11.91
CA TYR A 63 26.27 2.53 10.66
C TYR A 63 25.76 3.25 9.41
N GLY A 64 24.72 4.08 9.52
CA GLY A 64 24.14 4.75 8.37
C GLY A 64 23.45 3.80 7.40
N SER A 65 23.27 4.26 6.16
CA SER A 65 22.72 3.42 5.10
C SER A 65 23.74 2.35 4.68
N SER A 66 23.25 1.13 4.53
CA SER A 66 24.07 0.00 4.07
C SER A 66 24.49 0.17 2.62
N GLN A 67 25.59 -0.48 2.24
CA GLN A 67 26.03 -0.56 0.84
C GLN A 67 25.04 -1.38 -0.01
N LYS A 68 24.33 -2.32 0.61
CA LYS A 68 23.30 -3.11 -0.06
C LYS A 68 22.05 -2.25 -0.25
N ALA A 69 21.74 -1.94 -1.50
CA ALA A 69 20.51 -1.26 -1.87
C ALA A 69 19.26 -2.06 -1.44
N PHE A 70 18.18 -1.35 -1.15
CA PHE A 70 16.89 -1.97 -0.86
C PHE A 70 16.25 -2.46 -2.16
N ASP A 71 15.82 -3.72 -2.18
CA ASP A 71 14.93 -4.23 -3.21
C ASP A 71 13.50 -4.18 -2.67
N LEU A 72 12.76 -3.15 -3.07
CA LEU A 72 11.37 -2.93 -2.64
C LEU A 72 10.36 -3.77 -3.43
N CYS A 73 10.78 -4.39 -4.55
CA CYS A 73 9.91 -5.22 -5.39
C CYS A 73 9.73 -6.61 -4.79
N ASN A 74 10.71 -7.09 -4.01
CA ASN A 74 10.65 -8.37 -3.34
C ASN A 74 10.02 -8.22 -1.94
N PRO A 75 8.84 -8.82 -1.68
CA PRO A 75 8.18 -8.72 -0.38
C PRO A 75 8.97 -9.39 0.76
N ASN A 76 9.84 -10.34 0.43
CA ASN A 76 10.64 -11.09 1.39
C ASN A 76 12.08 -10.54 1.51
N PHE A 77 12.33 -9.32 1.02
CA PHE A 77 13.67 -8.73 1.07
C PHE A 77 14.09 -8.41 2.50
N LYS A 78 15.14 -9.09 2.97
CA LYS A 78 15.80 -8.78 4.24
C LYS A 78 16.96 -7.84 4.00
N SER A 79 16.79 -6.58 4.43
CA SER A 79 17.87 -5.60 4.49
C SER A 79 18.90 -5.96 5.56
N THR A 80 20.08 -5.36 5.52
CA THR A 80 21.11 -5.58 6.56
C THR A 80 20.62 -5.11 7.93
N CYS A 81 19.88 -3.99 7.97
CA CYS A 81 19.24 -3.49 9.19
C CYS A 81 18.19 -4.48 9.70
N GLN A 82 17.40 -5.10 8.81
CA GLN A 82 16.42 -6.11 9.20
C GLN A 82 17.09 -7.36 9.80
N ARG A 83 18.18 -7.84 9.19
CA ARG A 83 18.98 -8.96 9.76
C ARG A 83 19.54 -8.60 11.13
N PHE A 84 19.99 -7.37 11.31
CA PHE A 84 20.46 -6.86 12.60
C PHE A 84 19.36 -6.91 13.66
N VAL A 85 18.16 -6.43 13.34
CA VAL A 85 16.99 -6.47 14.24
C VAL A 85 16.61 -7.90 14.61
N GLU A 86 16.61 -8.83 13.64
CA GLU A 86 16.31 -10.24 13.88
C GLU A 86 17.30 -10.84 14.89
N LYS A 87 18.61 -10.66 14.66
CA LYS A 87 19.66 -11.13 15.56
C LYS A 87 19.59 -10.48 16.94
N TYR A 88 19.27 -9.19 17.01
CA TYR A 88 19.08 -8.49 18.27
C TYR A 88 17.94 -9.09 19.08
N THR A 89 16.83 -9.40 18.40
CA THR A 89 15.66 -9.99 19.05
C THR A 89 15.93 -11.43 19.49
N GLU A 90 16.72 -12.20 18.72
CA GLU A 90 17.17 -13.54 19.11
C GLU A 90 17.99 -13.49 20.41
N LEU A 91 18.99 -12.61 20.50
CA LEU A 91 19.81 -12.45 21.70
C LEU A 91 19.01 -11.92 22.90
N GLN A 92 18.08 -10.99 22.65
CA GLN A 92 17.20 -10.46 23.70
C GLN A 92 16.33 -11.56 24.32
N LYS A 93 15.86 -12.53 23.51
CA LYS A 93 15.07 -13.67 24.00
C LYS A 93 15.91 -14.66 24.80
N LEU A 94 17.22 -14.73 24.56
CA LEU A 94 18.14 -15.60 25.30
C LEU A 94 18.48 -15.09 26.70
N GLY A 95 18.05 -13.87 27.05
CA GLY A 95 18.14 -13.34 28.42
C GLY A 95 19.20 -12.26 28.61
N GLU A 96 19.79 -11.74 27.54
CA GLU A 96 20.62 -10.54 27.62
C GLU A 96 19.73 -9.32 27.87
N THR A 97 19.98 -8.56 28.94
CA THR A 97 19.17 -7.40 29.33
C THR A 97 19.78 -6.06 28.91
N ASP A 98 21.11 -6.02 28.74
CA ASP A 98 21.84 -4.76 28.53
C ASP A 98 21.87 -4.38 27.05
N GLU A 99 21.10 -3.34 26.68
CA GLU A 99 20.94 -2.90 25.28
C GLU A 99 22.26 -2.62 24.56
N GLU A 100 23.26 -2.09 25.26
CA GLU A 100 24.58 -1.78 24.70
C GLU A 100 25.39 -3.05 24.39
N LYS A 101 25.32 -4.06 25.27
CA LYS A 101 26.00 -5.34 25.08
C LYS A 101 25.36 -6.09 23.92
N LEU A 102 24.03 -6.18 23.92
CA LEU A 102 23.23 -6.72 22.81
C LEU A 102 23.60 -6.08 21.47
N PHE A 103 23.72 -4.76 21.41
CA PHE A 103 24.07 -4.05 20.18
C PHE A 103 25.48 -4.39 19.67
N VAL A 104 26.45 -4.55 20.57
CA VAL A 104 27.82 -4.92 20.21
C VAL A 104 27.91 -6.39 19.79
N GLU A 105 27.23 -7.27 20.52
CA GLU A 105 27.22 -8.72 20.26
C GLU A 105 26.52 -9.07 18.95
N THR A 106 25.38 -8.44 18.67
CA THR A 106 24.73 -8.51 17.35
C THR A 106 25.64 -8.04 16.22
N GLY A 107 26.33 -6.91 16.42
CA GLY A 107 27.30 -6.42 15.44
C GLY A 107 28.41 -7.44 15.16
N LYS A 108 28.93 -8.10 16.19
CA LYS A 108 29.94 -9.18 16.06
C LYS A 108 29.37 -10.40 15.35
N ALA A 109 28.14 -10.81 15.69
CA ALA A 109 27.47 -11.96 15.06
C ALA A 109 27.26 -11.73 13.55
N LEU A 110 26.82 -10.55 13.14
CA LEU A 110 26.62 -10.24 11.71
C LEU A 110 27.94 -10.15 10.94
N LEU A 111 29.03 -9.71 11.59
CA LEU A 111 30.36 -9.75 10.99
C LEU A 111 30.84 -11.19 10.79
N ALA A 112 30.54 -12.10 11.73
CA ALA A 112 30.81 -13.53 11.58
C ALA A 112 30.00 -14.17 10.44
N GLU A 113 28.78 -13.68 10.18
CA GLU A 113 27.97 -14.04 9.00
C GLU A 113 28.46 -13.41 7.68
N GLY A 114 29.52 -12.59 7.72
CA GLY A 114 30.12 -11.96 6.54
C GLY A 114 29.43 -10.68 6.06
N ILE A 115 28.58 -10.06 6.88
CA ILE A 115 27.90 -8.80 6.54
C ILE A 115 28.79 -7.61 6.87
N ILE A 116 29.02 -6.72 5.90
CA ILE A 116 29.86 -5.53 6.07
C ILE A 116 29.10 -4.45 6.84
N LEU A 117 29.59 -4.10 8.03
CA LEU A 117 29.09 -3.00 8.85
C LEU A 117 30.13 -1.88 8.93
N ARG A 118 29.89 -0.75 8.25
CA ARG A 118 30.77 0.43 8.29
C ARG A 118 30.20 1.46 9.27
N ARG A 119 30.92 1.77 10.36
CA ARG A 119 30.49 2.80 11.31
C ARG A 119 30.67 4.20 10.73
N VAL A 120 29.67 5.07 10.88
CA VAL A 120 29.72 6.48 10.50
C VAL A 120 30.50 7.23 11.60
N GLY A 121 31.64 7.83 11.25
CA GLY A 121 32.52 8.55 12.18
C GLY A 121 33.75 7.77 12.68
N GLY A 122 33.91 6.50 12.31
CA GLY A 122 35.20 5.81 12.47
C GLY A 122 36.20 6.36 11.46
N THR A 123 37.38 6.80 11.92
CA THR A 123 38.51 7.23 11.09
C THR A 123 38.75 6.22 9.98
N LYS A 124 38.35 6.56 8.76
CA LYS A 124 38.82 5.87 7.57
C LYS A 124 40.14 6.51 7.17
N THR A 125 41.21 5.76 7.32
CA THR A 125 42.34 5.85 6.40
C THR A 125 41.77 5.65 4.99
N GLU A 126 41.76 6.75 4.25
CA GLU A 126 41.66 6.92 2.79
C GLU A 126 40.40 6.45 2.05
N GLY A 127 39.82 7.39 1.29
CA GLY A 127 38.98 7.12 0.12
C GLY A 127 37.48 7.44 0.24
N SER A 128 37.10 8.58 -0.33
CA SER A 128 35.73 9.03 -0.67
C SER A 128 34.93 9.76 0.41
N HIS A 129 35.06 11.09 0.37
CA HIS A 129 34.27 12.09 1.06
C HIS A 129 32.95 12.30 0.30
N ILE A 130 31.85 11.71 0.78
CA ILE A 130 30.51 12.14 0.36
C ILE A 130 30.00 13.11 1.43
N SER A 131 30.15 14.39 1.14
CA SER A 131 29.56 15.51 1.87
C SER A 131 28.05 15.51 1.62
N TRP A 132 27.27 15.08 2.61
CA TRP A 132 25.83 15.28 2.60
C TRP A 132 25.53 16.63 3.24
N LYS A 133 25.27 17.66 2.42
CA LYS A 133 24.57 18.86 2.88
C LYS A 133 23.06 18.66 2.69
N PRO A 134 22.22 19.03 3.68
CA PRO A 134 20.78 18.98 3.50
C PRO A 134 20.36 20.20 2.67
N GLU A 135 20.12 20.00 1.38
CA GLU A 135 19.51 21.02 0.53
C GLU A 135 17.99 21.06 0.82
N LYS A 136 17.56 22.11 1.54
CA LYS A 136 16.15 22.45 1.67
C LYS A 136 15.66 22.91 0.29
N ARG A 137 14.79 22.15 -0.36
CA ARG A 137 14.02 22.62 -1.51
C ARG A 137 12.63 23.00 -1.05
N ASP A 138 12.42 24.29 -0.88
CA ASP A 138 11.09 24.88 -0.80
C ASP A 138 10.44 24.77 -2.19
N VAL A 139 9.40 23.96 -2.31
CA VAL A 139 8.59 23.85 -3.54
C VAL A 139 7.53 24.94 -3.49
N SER A 140 7.69 25.97 -4.32
CA SER A 140 6.64 26.94 -4.61
C SER A 140 5.86 26.49 -5.85
N PRO A 141 4.51 26.42 -5.83
CA PRO A 141 3.73 26.08 -7.01
C PRO A 141 3.57 27.30 -7.92
N GLN A 142 4.10 27.20 -9.16
CA GLN A 142 3.81 28.17 -10.21
C GLN A 142 2.45 27.87 -10.86
N THR A 143 1.48 28.72 -10.58
CA THR A 143 0.32 28.98 -11.45
C THR A 143 0.76 29.88 -12.59
N VAL A 144 0.73 29.41 -13.84
CA VAL A 144 0.59 30.27 -15.01
C VAL A 144 -0.43 29.64 -15.96
N LEU A 145 -1.51 30.41 -16.13
CA LEU A 145 -2.58 30.32 -17.08
C LEU A 145 -2.05 30.67 -18.49
N GLU A 146 -2.21 29.79 -19.47
CA GLU A 146 -2.26 30.21 -20.87
C GLU A 146 -3.28 29.38 -21.65
N LYS A 147 -4.02 30.09 -22.50
CA LYS A 147 -5.34 29.76 -23.02
C LYS A 147 -5.26 29.72 -24.54
N ASN A 148 -6.05 28.83 -25.16
CA ASN A 148 -6.54 28.82 -26.55
C ASN A 148 -5.65 28.07 -27.57
N GLN A 149 -6.12 27.26 -28.55
CA GLN A 149 -7.44 26.80 -29.06
C GLN A 149 -7.18 25.78 -30.22
N PRO A 150 -8.21 25.26 -30.94
CA PRO A 150 -8.81 23.93 -30.81
C PRO A 150 -8.23 22.83 -31.74
N LEU A 151 -8.43 21.55 -31.38
CA LEU A 151 -8.15 20.42 -32.27
C LEU A 151 -9.23 20.35 -33.37
N LYS A 152 -8.77 20.30 -34.61
CA LYS A 152 -9.57 20.07 -35.82
C LYS A 152 -10.29 18.72 -35.76
N GLU A 153 -11.53 18.79 -36.22
CA GLU A 153 -12.47 17.70 -36.50
C GLU A 153 -11.85 16.65 -37.44
N VAL A 154 -12.04 15.37 -37.10
CA VAL A 154 -11.86 14.24 -38.03
C VAL A 154 -13.27 13.71 -38.35
N PRO A 155 -13.65 13.62 -39.64
CA PRO A 155 -15.00 13.22 -40.05
C PRO A 155 -15.41 11.80 -39.66
N GLN A 156 -16.70 11.68 -39.34
CA GLN A 156 -17.46 10.45 -39.17
C GLN A 156 -17.71 9.79 -40.53
N ASP A 157 -17.42 8.49 -40.66
CA ASP A 157 -17.97 7.65 -41.71
C ASP A 157 -18.99 6.65 -41.12
N GLN A 158 -20.26 7.01 -41.34
CA GLN A 158 -21.36 6.22 -41.89
C GLN A 158 -21.68 4.84 -41.29
N HIS A 159 -22.77 4.88 -40.50
CA HIS A 159 -23.72 3.82 -40.24
C HIS A 159 -24.53 3.48 -41.51
N LEU A 160 -24.58 2.19 -41.89
CA LEU A 160 -25.69 1.61 -42.67
C LEU A 160 -26.01 0.21 -42.12
N GLU A 161 -27.30 -0.06 -42.05
CA GLU A 161 -27.99 -1.10 -41.29
C GLU A 161 -27.90 -2.52 -41.90
N THR A 162 -28.22 -3.50 -41.04
CA THR A 162 -28.50 -4.95 -41.28
C THR A 162 -29.84 -5.13 -42.05
N PRO A 163 -30.37 -6.35 -42.44
CA PRO A 163 -30.31 -7.66 -41.74
C PRO A 163 -30.32 -8.96 -42.61
N ALA A 164 -29.96 -10.10 -42.00
CA ALA A 164 -30.71 -11.38 -42.07
C ALA A 164 -29.97 -12.55 -41.35
N GLU A 165 -30.69 -13.17 -40.42
CA GLU A 165 -30.45 -14.41 -39.64
C GLU A 165 -30.47 -15.71 -40.50
N PRO A 166 -30.43 -16.96 -39.94
CA PRO A 166 -29.81 -17.50 -38.69
C PRO A 166 -29.13 -18.89 -38.88
N SER A 167 -28.35 -19.40 -37.91
CA SER A 167 -28.37 -20.85 -37.56
C SER A 167 -27.48 -21.27 -36.35
N LYS A 168 -28.17 -21.73 -35.30
CA LYS A 168 -28.01 -22.98 -34.50
C LYS A 168 -26.67 -23.43 -33.85
N VAL A 169 -26.82 -23.64 -32.53
CA VAL A 169 -26.48 -24.83 -31.69
C VAL A 169 -25.04 -25.02 -31.18
N GLY A 170 -24.94 -25.20 -29.86
CA GLY A 170 -23.89 -26.01 -29.24
C GLY A 170 -23.61 -25.65 -27.77
N GLY A 171 -24.33 -26.26 -26.83
CA GLY A 171 -24.16 -26.03 -25.38
C GLY A 171 -22.87 -26.62 -24.80
N LYS A 172 -22.45 -26.08 -23.64
CA LYS A 172 -21.56 -26.74 -22.65
C LYS A 172 -21.90 -26.26 -21.24
N ASP A 173 -21.89 -27.21 -20.32
CA ASP A 173 -22.29 -27.16 -18.91
C ASP A 173 -21.44 -26.23 -18.02
N PRO A 174 -21.95 -25.82 -16.84
CA PRO A 174 -21.26 -24.88 -15.95
C PRO A 174 -20.18 -25.55 -15.10
N THR A 175 -18.97 -25.00 -15.17
CA THR A 175 -17.85 -25.32 -14.27
C THR A 175 -18.17 -24.90 -12.83
N ILE A 176 -18.18 -25.87 -11.92
CA ILE A 176 -18.32 -25.70 -10.46
C ILE A 176 -16.99 -25.16 -9.89
N ALA A 177 -17.05 -24.06 -9.15
CA ALA A 177 -15.90 -23.53 -8.41
C ALA A 177 -15.66 -24.33 -7.10
N PRO A 178 -14.40 -24.51 -6.65
CA PRO A 178 -14.10 -25.24 -5.42
C PRO A 178 -14.47 -24.43 -4.16
N VAL A 179 -15.19 -25.08 -3.25
CA VAL A 179 -15.55 -24.58 -1.91
C VAL A 179 -14.33 -24.59 -0.98
N TRP A 180 -14.10 -23.49 -0.27
CA TRP A 180 -12.99 -23.36 0.69
C TRP A 180 -13.28 -24.10 2.01
N PRO A 181 -12.26 -24.60 2.74
CA PRO A 181 -12.44 -25.52 3.87
C PRO A 181 -13.19 -25.01 5.11
N GLU A 182 -13.54 -23.72 5.20
CA GLU A 182 -14.11 -23.11 6.41
C GLU A 182 -15.65 -23.21 6.53
N GLU A 183 -16.37 -23.62 5.49
CA GLU A 183 -17.84 -23.72 5.53
C GLU A 183 -18.39 -25.05 6.09
N ARG A 184 -17.53 -26.04 6.38
CA ARG A 184 -17.99 -27.32 6.98
C ARG A 184 -18.32 -27.25 8.46
N ARG A 185 -17.91 -26.19 9.17
CA ARG A 185 -18.10 -26.09 10.63
C ARG A 185 -19.45 -25.52 11.04
N TYR A 186 -20.17 -24.85 10.14
CA TYR A 186 -21.43 -24.18 10.48
C TYR A 186 -22.69 -25.03 10.26
N LEU A 187 -22.59 -26.24 9.69
CA LEU A 187 -23.74 -27.11 9.40
C LEU A 187 -23.93 -28.27 10.40
N GLN A 188 -23.10 -28.39 11.44
CA GLN A 188 -23.29 -29.40 12.50
C GLN A 188 -23.91 -28.84 13.79
N GLU A 189 -24.05 -27.52 13.92
CA GLU A 189 -24.43 -26.89 15.20
C GLU A 189 -25.92 -26.52 15.32
N THR A 190 -26.75 -26.82 14.32
CA THR A 190 -28.20 -26.49 14.30
C THR A 190 -29.13 -27.71 14.39
N ALA A 191 -28.61 -28.86 14.82
CA ALA A 191 -29.42 -30.05 15.11
C ALA A 191 -29.20 -30.53 16.55
N ARG A 192 -29.73 -29.79 17.52
CA ARG A 192 -30.14 -30.29 18.84
C ARG A 192 -31.35 -29.54 19.35
#